data_AF-A0AAU9VUF2-F1
#
_entry.id   AF-A0AAU9VUF2-F1
#
_cell.length_a   1.000
_cell.length_b   1.000
_cell.length_c   1.000
_cell.angle_alpha   90.00
_cell.angle_beta   90.00
_cell.angle_gamma   90.00
#
_symmetry.space_group_name_H-M   'P 1'
#
loop_
_entity.id
_entity.type
_entity.pdbx_description
1 polymer ?
#
loop_
_entity_poly.entity_id
_entity_poly.type
_entity_poly.pdbx_seq_one_letter_code
_entity_poly.pdbx_strand_id
1 'polypeptide(L)'
;MSKEREHLYLHEIAKRSRNLNKKIGKYVLEVYDVLEVIVKEYMERKRNDQTGNPSLISILIEHFTAIFWSLKLHLKFHRDATATSEDDAEADKKLKDMARWELVCLTADDMNEDPDEKNVIDPGSKILEIVSVITSSKDLPEGSKAHADEVMAQVTALFRSFNSLNVFKPEALAVVSHNNKSFVGASIAVSNFLRPLYLHKRIADFKKPRLREAIIFHQPLNTEDTQDWTSEAINIMGTYKPACTNCRRTFERLNGFVPETEPVDGKNRTFLGACAEFCPVDKLLHDETNASDGQEIGNRLRRNLERCLTYFTKFNAISKQCQDAEDSKDIQKIREVYTQIHPTAHIFGRIPDCNDRF
;
A
#
# COMPACT_ATOMS: atom_id res chain seq x y z
N MET A 1 5.06 -10.08 29.05
CA MET A 1 4.01 -10.58 28.13
C MET A 1 3.56 -11.94 28.63
N SER A 2 2.30 -12.34 28.41
CA SER A 2 1.81 -13.67 28.81
C SER A 2 2.21 -14.74 27.78
N LYS A 3 2.34 -15.99 28.24
CA LYS A 3 2.66 -17.18 27.41
C LYS A 3 1.70 -17.34 26.22
N GLU A 4 0.45 -16.93 26.38
CA GLU A 4 -0.59 -16.95 25.33
C GLU A 4 -0.32 -15.94 24.21
N ARG A 5 0.26 -14.77 24.52
CA ARG A 5 0.59 -13.77 23.49
C ARG A 5 1.74 -14.22 22.61
N GLU A 6 2.76 -14.87 23.18
CA GLU A 6 3.91 -15.39 22.43
C GLU A 6 3.48 -16.45 21.41
N HIS A 7 2.61 -17.37 21.84
CA HIS A 7 2.00 -18.38 20.97
C HIS A 7 1.16 -17.73 19.86
N LEU A 8 0.23 -16.83 20.22
CA LEU A 8 -0.61 -16.15 19.24
C LEU A 8 0.22 -15.38 18.21
N TYR A 9 1.34 -14.79 18.64
CA TYR A 9 2.24 -14.06 17.76
C TYR A 9 2.84 -14.96 16.68
N LEU A 10 3.41 -16.11 17.06
CA LEU A 10 3.97 -17.06 16.11
C LEU A 10 2.91 -17.69 15.22
N HIS A 11 1.78 -18.06 15.82
CA HIS A 11 0.64 -18.61 15.10
C HIS A 11 0.19 -17.70 13.95
N GLU A 12 0.03 -16.40 14.21
CA GLU A 12 -0.39 -15.45 13.18
C GLU A 12 0.64 -15.33 12.04
N ILE A 13 1.95 -15.43 12.31
CA ILE A 13 2.98 -15.42 11.26
C ILE A 13 2.86 -16.68 10.40
N ALA A 14 2.88 -17.84 11.04
CA ALA A 14 2.85 -19.13 10.36
C ALA A 14 1.59 -19.25 9.51
N LYS A 15 0.42 -18.94 10.09
CA LYS A 15 -0.87 -18.96 9.40
C LYS A 15 -0.90 -18.01 8.21
N ARG A 16 -0.46 -16.76 8.37
CA ARG A 16 -0.48 -15.76 7.28
C ARG A 16 0.50 -16.11 6.16
N SER A 17 1.68 -16.61 6.48
CA SER A 17 2.62 -17.07 5.46
C SER A 17 2.04 -18.26 4.70
N ARG A 18 1.56 -19.31 5.37
CA ARG A 18 0.93 -20.45 4.68
C ARG A 18 -0.23 -20.02 3.78
N ASN A 19 -1.05 -19.07 4.23
CA ASN A 19 -2.15 -18.55 3.42
C ASN A 19 -1.66 -17.80 2.19
N LEU A 20 -0.62 -16.99 2.31
CA LEU A 20 -0.02 -16.27 1.18
C LEU A 20 0.66 -17.23 0.21
N ASN A 21 1.45 -18.17 0.69
CA ASN A 21 2.10 -19.20 -0.14
C ASN A 21 1.09 -19.96 -1.01
N LYS A 22 -0.13 -20.19 -0.51
CA LYS A 22 -1.19 -20.92 -1.22
C LYS A 22 -2.04 -20.06 -2.17
N LYS A 23 -2.04 -18.73 -2.00
CA LYS A 23 -3.03 -17.86 -2.66
C LYS A 23 -2.41 -16.73 -3.47
N ILE A 24 -1.09 -16.55 -3.40
CA ILE A 24 -0.46 -15.39 -4.04
C ILE A 24 -0.62 -15.39 -5.56
N GLY A 25 -0.48 -16.55 -6.22
CA GLY A 25 -0.78 -16.69 -7.66
C GLY A 25 -2.17 -16.16 -8.01
N LYS A 26 -3.20 -16.65 -7.31
CA LYS A 26 -4.58 -16.16 -7.49
C LYS A 26 -4.73 -14.65 -7.27
N TYR A 27 -4.10 -14.11 -6.22
CA TYR A 27 -4.18 -12.68 -5.94
C TYR A 27 -3.52 -11.82 -7.02
N VAL A 28 -2.43 -12.31 -7.61
CA VAL A 28 -1.77 -11.67 -8.75
C VAL A 28 -2.64 -11.73 -10.01
N LEU A 29 -3.29 -12.87 -10.27
CA LEU A 29 -4.21 -13.00 -11.40
C LEU A 29 -5.38 -12.01 -11.34
N GLU A 30 -5.98 -11.82 -10.15
CA GLU A 30 -7.04 -10.82 -9.96
C GLU A 30 -6.57 -9.38 -10.27
N VAL A 31 -5.33 -9.03 -9.91
CA VAL A 31 -4.75 -7.72 -10.26
C VAL A 31 -4.51 -7.63 -11.77
N TYR A 32 -3.97 -8.69 -12.38
CA TYR A 32 -3.76 -8.76 -13.82
C TYR A 32 -5.06 -8.52 -14.59
N ASP A 33 -6.15 -9.17 -14.21
CA ASP A 33 -7.44 -9.06 -14.91
C ASP A 33 -7.97 -7.62 -14.88
N VAL A 34 -7.83 -6.93 -13.75
CA VAL A 34 -8.20 -5.50 -13.62
C VAL A 34 -7.31 -4.61 -14.48
N LEU A 35 -6.01 -4.85 -14.50
CA LEU A 35 -5.10 -4.09 -15.36
C LEU A 35 -5.40 -4.32 -16.84
N GLU A 36 -5.78 -5.54 -17.22
CA GLU A 36 -6.15 -5.87 -18.60
C GLU A 36 -7.38 -5.08 -19.05
N VAL A 37 -8.39 -4.93 -18.18
CA VAL A 37 -9.56 -4.07 -18.44
C VAL A 37 -9.15 -2.62 -18.65
N ILE A 38 -8.34 -2.06 -17.75
CA ILE A 38 -7.87 -0.67 -17.83
C ILE A 38 -7.08 -0.45 -19.14
N VAL A 39 -6.18 -1.36 -19.49
CA VAL A 39 -5.39 -1.29 -20.74
C VAL A 39 -6.29 -1.33 -21.95
N LYS A 40 -7.26 -2.25 -22.01
CA LYS A 40 -8.19 -2.38 -23.14
C LYS A 40 -8.98 -1.08 -23.36
N GLU A 41 -9.58 -0.55 -22.29
CA GLU A 41 -10.35 0.70 -22.35
C GLU A 41 -9.49 1.89 -22.78
N TYR A 42 -8.27 2.02 -22.22
CA TYR A 42 -7.35 3.08 -22.60
C TYR A 42 -6.94 2.99 -24.08
N MET A 43 -6.61 1.78 -24.56
CA MET A 43 -6.19 1.58 -25.94
C MET A 43 -7.33 1.85 -26.94
N GLU A 44 -8.57 1.55 -26.57
CA GLU A 44 -9.74 1.91 -27.37
C GLU A 44 -9.91 3.44 -27.48
N ARG A 45 -9.81 4.17 -26.37
CA ARG A 45 -9.85 5.63 -26.37
C ARG A 45 -8.72 6.24 -27.19
N LYS A 46 -7.49 5.76 -27.00
CA LYS A 46 -6.30 6.20 -27.74
C LYS A 46 -6.46 6.05 -29.27
N ARG A 47 -7.09 4.96 -29.73
CA ARG A 47 -7.38 4.75 -31.16
C ARG A 47 -8.40 5.74 -31.71
N ASN A 48 -9.40 6.10 -30.90
CA ASN A 48 -10.48 7.00 -31.32
C ASN A 48 -10.04 8.49 -31.33
N ASP A 49 -9.20 8.89 -30.37
CA ASP A 49 -8.84 10.31 -30.17
C ASP A 49 -7.62 10.78 -31.01
N GLN A 50 -7.00 9.89 -31.81
CA GLN A 50 -5.84 10.13 -32.70
C GLN A 50 -4.65 10.92 -32.11
N THR A 51 -4.60 11.14 -30.79
CA THR A 51 -3.61 11.97 -30.12
C THR A 51 -3.14 11.26 -28.86
N GLY A 52 -2.24 10.29 -29.04
CA GLY A 52 -1.51 9.72 -27.90
C GLY A 52 -0.62 10.82 -27.30
N ASN A 53 -1.03 11.41 -26.17
CA ASN A 53 -0.20 12.37 -25.46
C ASN A 53 1.08 11.63 -24.97
N PRO A 54 2.28 11.94 -25.48
CA PRO A 54 3.49 11.19 -25.14
C PRO A 54 3.82 11.27 -23.64
N SER A 55 3.49 12.39 -22.99
CA SER A 55 3.70 12.55 -21.54
C SER A 55 2.79 11.64 -20.73
N LEU A 56 1.53 11.45 -21.16
CA LEU A 56 0.59 10.53 -20.53
C LEU A 56 1.08 9.08 -20.66
N ILE A 57 1.52 8.67 -21.86
CA ILE A 57 2.04 7.33 -22.11
C ILE A 57 3.26 7.04 -21.21
N SER A 58 4.18 8.00 -21.07
CA SER A 58 5.34 7.84 -20.20
C SER A 58 4.96 7.60 -18.74
N ILE A 59 3.98 8.34 -18.22
CA ILE A 59 3.48 8.18 -16.83
C ILE A 59 2.82 6.81 -16.65
N LEU A 60 2.01 6.38 -17.63
CA LEU A 60 1.38 5.06 -17.60
C LEU A 60 2.42 3.95 -17.63
N ILE A 61 3.43 4.03 -18.50
CA ILE A 61 4.52 3.04 -18.55
C ILE A 61 5.18 2.90 -17.18
N GLU A 62 5.49 4.01 -16.52
CA GLU A 62 6.11 3.98 -15.19
C GLU A 62 5.23 3.24 -14.17
N HIS A 63 3.93 3.56 -14.11
CA HIS A 63 3.02 2.95 -13.14
C HIS A 63 2.77 1.47 -13.40
N PHE A 64 2.50 1.08 -14.65
CA PHE A 64 2.28 -0.32 -15.03
C PHE A 64 3.55 -1.16 -14.82
N THR A 65 4.73 -0.62 -15.13
CA THR A 65 6.02 -1.27 -14.87
C THR A 65 6.25 -1.48 -13.37
N ALA A 66 5.95 -0.46 -12.55
CA ALA A 66 6.06 -0.57 -11.11
C ALA A 66 5.13 -1.67 -10.55
N ILE A 67 3.90 -1.77 -11.07
CA ILE A 67 2.98 -2.84 -10.68
C ILE A 67 3.52 -4.22 -11.10
N PHE A 68 3.98 -4.37 -12.35
CA PHE A 68 4.58 -5.63 -12.83
C PHE A 68 5.67 -6.12 -11.88
N TRP A 69 6.62 -5.25 -11.54
CA TRP A 69 7.74 -5.61 -10.67
C TRP A 69 7.28 -5.96 -9.25
N SER A 70 6.28 -5.26 -8.71
CA SER A 70 5.71 -5.58 -7.39
C SER A 70 5.00 -6.92 -7.39
N LEU A 71 4.23 -7.25 -8.44
CA LEU A 71 3.56 -8.54 -8.55
C LEU A 71 4.56 -9.69 -8.68
N LYS A 72 5.59 -9.52 -9.54
CA LYS A 72 6.69 -10.48 -9.67
C LYS A 72 7.42 -10.69 -8.35
N LEU A 73 7.69 -9.61 -7.61
CA LEU A 73 8.29 -9.68 -6.28
C LEU A 73 7.42 -10.50 -5.33
N HIS A 74 6.12 -10.23 -5.28
CA HIS A 74 5.21 -10.93 -4.38
C HIS A 74 5.12 -12.42 -4.70
N LEU A 75 5.01 -12.81 -5.97
CA LEU A 75 5.06 -14.23 -6.36
C LEU A 75 6.35 -14.86 -5.86
N LYS A 76 7.51 -14.28 -6.17
CA LYS A 76 8.80 -14.85 -5.77
C LYS A 76 8.98 -14.91 -4.25
N PHE A 77 8.56 -13.87 -3.54
CA PHE A 77 8.76 -13.71 -2.11
C PHE A 77 7.87 -14.64 -1.28
N HIS A 78 6.63 -14.91 -1.73
CA HIS A 78 5.68 -15.75 -0.99
C HIS A 78 5.56 -17.17 -1.53
N ARG A 79 5.97 -17.47 -2.76
CA ARG A 79 5.85 -18.82 -3.32
C ARG A 79 6.69 -19.83 -2.53
N ASP A 80 6.13 -21.02 -2.35
CA ASP A 80 6.88 -22.14 -1.78
C ASP A 80 7.94 -22.63 -2.78
N ALA A 81 9.20 -22.67 -2.36
CA ALA A 81 10.29 -23.16 -3.21
C ALA A 81 10.17 -24.65 -3.56
N THR A 82 9.34 -25.40 -2.82
CA THR A 82 9.18 -26.85 -2.97
C THR A 82 7.94 -27.28 -3.74
N ALA A 83 7.01 -26.36 -4.00
CA ALA A 83 5.77 -26.64 -4.74
C ALA A 83 5.26 -25.39 -5.47
N THR A 84 5.08 -25.51 -6.79
CA THR A 84 4.42 -24.49 -7.62
C THR A 84 2.96 -24.90 -7.82
N SER A 85 2.01 -24.06 -7.40
CA SER A 85 0.60 -24.31 -7.67
C SER A 85 0.24 -23.99 -9.13
N GLU A 86 -0.89 -24.50 -9.62
CA GLU A 86 -1.40 -24.16 -10.96
C GLU A 86 -1.63 -22.64 -11.10
N ASP A 87 -2.17 -22.00 -10.06
CA ASP A 87 -2.37 -20.55 -9.99
C ASP A 87 -1.05 -19.78 -10.08
N ASP A 88 0.03 -20.26 -9.44
CA ASP A 88 1.34 -19.60 -9.51
C ASP A 88 1.96 -19.73 -10.91
N ALA A 89 1.80 -20.88 -11.56
CA ALA A 89 2.29 -21.11 -12.92
C ALA A 89 1.54 -20.24 -13.94
N GLU A 90 0.22 -20.12 -13.80
CA GLU A 90 -0.58 -19.23 -14.64
C GLU A 90 -0.26 -17.76 -14.36
N ALA A 91 -0.05 -17.36 -13.10
CA ALA A 91 0.38 -16.01 -12.76
C ALA A 91 1.74 -15.66 -13.38
N ASP A 92 2.72 -16.56 -13.32
CA ASP A 92 4.03 -16.39 -13.98
C ASP A 92 3.88 -16.20 -15.50
N LYS A 93 3.00 -16.97 -16.14
CA LYS A 93 2.71 -16.86 -17.57
C LYS A 93 2.04 -15.52 -17.91
N LYS A 94 1.01 -15.14 -17.14
CA LYS A 94 0.29 -13.88 -17.32
C LYS A 94 1.18 -12.66 -17.11
N LEU A 95 2.08 -12.69 -16.12
CA LEU A 95 3.08 -11.63 -15.96
C LEU A 95 4.04 -11.54 -17.15
N LYS A 96 4.49 -12.66 -17.72
CA LYS A 96 5.30 -12.64 -18.95
C LYS A 96 4.54 -12.04 -20.14
N ASP A 97 3.24 -12.27 -20.22
CA ASP A 97 2.39 -11.64 -21.22
C ASP A 97 2.22 -10.13 -20.94
N MET A 98 1.99 -9.75 -19.67
CA MET A 98 1.91 -8.35 -19.22
C MET A 98 3.17 -7.55 -19.53
N ALA A 99 4.35 -8.15 -19.35
CA ALA A 99 5.64 -7.51 -19.60
C ALA A 99 5.78 -6.97 -21.05
N ARG A 100 5.05 -7.57 -22.00
CA ARG A 100 5.06 -7.22 -23.42
C ARG A 100 3.98 -6.20 -23.80
N TRP A 101 3.13 -5.79 -22.88
CA TRP A 101 2.14 -4.75 -23.14
C TRP A 101 2.82 -3.43 -23.50
N GLU A 102 2.19 -2.62 -24.36
CA GLU A 102 2.72 -1.30 -24.74
C GLU A 102 2.86 -0.35 -23.53
N LEU A 103 2.06 -0.56 -22.48
CA LEU A 103 2.17 0.19 -21.22
C LEU A 103 3.17 -0.43 -20.23
N VAL A 104 3.94 -1.44 -20.60
CA VAL A 104 4.99 -2.02 -19.73
C VAL A 104 6.33 -2.05 -20.47
N CYS A 105 6.34 -2.55 -21.71
CA CYS A 105 7.46 -2.47 -22.65
C CYS A 105 8.81 -3.00 -22.11
N LEU A 106 8.80 -4.12 -21.38
CA LEU A 106 10.03 -4.75 -20.89
C LEU A 106 10.68 -5.64 -21.95
N THR A 107 12.00 -5.60 -22.03
CA THR A 107 12.79 -6.49 -22.89
C THR A 107 12.88 -7.90 -22.31
N ALA A 108 13.37 -8.85 -23.12
CA ALA A 108 13.64 -10.20 -22.64
C ALA A 108 14.67 -10.24 -21.50
N ASP A 109 15.65 -9.35 -21.55
CA ASP A 109 16.69 -9.24 -20.53
C ASP A 109 16.11 -8.66 -19.23
N ASP A 110 15.32 -7.59 -19.31
CA ASP A 110 14.63 -7.03 -18.14
C ASP A 110 13.76 -8.09 -17.47
N MET A 111 13.04 -8.90 -18.25
CA MET A 111 12.19 -9.97 -17.71
C MET A 111 12.96 -11.05 -16.94
N ASN A 112 14.27 -11.21 -17.17
CA ASN A 112 15.10 -12.17 -16.45
C ASN A 112 15.65 -11.64 -15.13
N GLU A 113 15.57 -10.31 -14.89
CA GLU A 113 16.05 -9.75 -13.64
C GLU A 113 15.19 -10.16 -12.45
N ASP A 114 15.84 -10.38 -11.32
CA ASP A 114 15.16 -10.73 -10.08
C ASP A 114 14.69 -9.47 -9.35
N PRO A 115 13.42 -9.39 -8.93
CA PRO A 115 12.95 -8.25 -8.17
C PRO A 115 13.59 -8.20 -6.77
N ASP A 116 13.82 -6.99 -6.28
CA ASP A 116 14.47 -6.68 -5.01
C ASP A 116 13.58 -5.79 -4.11
N GLU A 117 14.13 -5.30 -2.99
CA GLU A 117 13.44 -4.43 -2.05
C GLU A 117 12.88 -3.13 -2.68
N LYS A 118 13.47 -2.63 -3.77
CA LYS A 118 13.06 -1.39 -4.43
C LYS A 118 11.75 -1.57 -5.18
N ASN A 119 11.43 -2.81 -5.56
CA ASN A 119 10.20 -3.20 -6.23
C ASN A 119 9.02 -3.38 -5.27
N VAL A 120 9.21 -3.20 -3.96
CA VAL A 120 8.10 -3.18 -2.99
C VAL A 120 7.24 -1.93 -3.19
N ILE A 121 6.12 -2.11 -3.89
CA ILE A 121 5.11 -1.09 -4.18
C ILE A 121 3.71 -1.63 -3.85
N ASP A 122 2.78 -0.75 -3.46
CA ASP A 122 1.35 -1.02 -3.34
C ASP A 122 0.67 -0.95 -4.72
N PRO A 123 0.25 -2.08 -5.31
CA PRO A 123 -0.42 -2.08 -6.60
C PRO A 123 -1.77 -1.35 -6.57
N GLY A 124 -2.51 -1.39 -5.46
CA GLY A 124 -3.80 -0.71 -5.32
C GLY A 124 -3.66 0.80 -5.41
N SER A 125 -2.66 1.37 -4.73
CA SER A 125 -2.35 2.81 -4.85
C SER A 125 -1.95 3.19 -6.28
N LYS A 126 -1.18 2.35 -6.98
CA LYS A 126 -0.80 2.60 -8.38
C LYS A 126 -1.95 2.46 -9.37
N ILE A 127 -2.88 1.53 -9.17
CA ILE A 127 -4.12 1.45 -9.95
C ILE A 127 -4.93 2.74 -9.82
N LEU A 128 -5.06 3.28 -8.60
CA LEU A 128 -5.72 4.57 -8.37
C LEU A 128 -5.02 5.70 -9.14
N GLU A 129 -3.68 5.78 -9.07
CA GLU A 129 -2.91 6.79 -9.82
C GLU A 129 -3.14 6.67 -11.34
N ILE A 130 -3.13 5.45 -11.88
CA ILE A 130 -3.42 5.18 -13.30
C ILE A 130 -4.83 5.68 -13.67
N VAL A 131 -5.85 5.32 -12.89
CA VAL A 131 -7.24 5.75 -13.14
C VAL A 131 -7.36 7.28 -13.05
N SER A 132 -6.71 7.89 -12.06
CA SER A 132 -6.66 9.36 -11.90
C SER A 132 -6.10 10.05 -13.13
N VAL A 133 -5.00 9.54 -13.65
CA VAL A 133 -4.28 10.10 -14.80
C VAL A 133 -5.07 9.88 -16.11
N ILE A 134 -5.69 8.71 -16.31
CA ILE A 134 -6.52 8.40 -17.49
C ILE A 134 -7.83 9.22 -17.50
N THR A 135 -8.38 9.50 -16.32
CA THR A 135 -9.65 10.26 -16.16
C THR A 135 -9.46 11.76 -16.39
N SER A 136 -8.23 12.26 -16.22
CA SER A 136 -7.92 13.69 -16.40
C SER A 136 -8.08 14.12 -17.85
N SER A 137 -8.85 15.19 -18.07
CA SER A 137 -9.05 15.80 -19.39
C SER A 137 -9.20 17.32 -19.26
N LYS A 138 -9.35 18.02 -20.40
CA LYS A 138 -9.58 19.48 -20.37
C LYS A 138 -10.88 19.86 -19.66
N ASP A 139 -11.93 19.06 -19.84
CA ASP A 139 -13.25 19.29 -19.25
C ASP A 139 -13.37 18.72 -17.84
N LEU A 140 -12.45 17.82 -17.46
CA LEU A 140 -12.38 17.18 -16.16
C LEU A 140 -10.94 17.24 -15.61
N PRO A 141 -10.46 18.45 -15.24
CA PRO A 141 -9.07 18.63 -14.86
C PRO A 141 -8.75 17.96 -13.52
N GLU A 142 -7.56 17.36 -13.44
CA GLU A 142 -7.05 16.74 -12.21
C GLU A 142 -7.10 17.73 -11.03
N GLY A 143 -7.57 17.24 -9.89
CA GLY A 143 -7.69 18.01 -8.66
C GLY A 143 -9.03 18.75 -8.54
N SER A 144 -9.87 18.78 -9.57
CA SER A 144 -11.25 19.27 -9.40
C SER A 144 -12.11 18.25 -8.64
N LYS A 145 -13.18 18.72 -7.97
CA LYS A 145 -14.14 17.84 -7.27
C LYS A 145 -14.78 16.83 -8.22
N ALA A 146 -15.18 17.26 -9.41
CA ALA A 146 -15.76 16.37 -10.42
C ALA A 146 -14.77 15.28 -10.87
N HIS A 147 -13.49 15.63 -11.05
CA HIS A 147 -12.45 14.64 -11.36
C HIS A 147 -12.28 13.63 -10.22
N ALA A 148 -12.22 14.09 -8.97
CA ALA A 148 -12.10 13.21 -7.81
C ALA A 148 -13.32 12.28 -7.66
N ASP A 149 -14.53 12.76 -7.91
CA ASP A 149 -15.77 11.97 -7.83
C ASP A 149 -15.80 10.87 -8.90
N GLU A 150 -15.39 11.19 -10.13
CA GLU A 150 -15.30 10.22 -11.23
C GLU A 150 -14.23 9.15 -10.95
N VAL A 151 -13.04 9.58 -10.49
CA VAL A 151 -11.98 8.64 -10.08
C VAL A 151 -12.48 7.73 -8.98
N MET A 152 -13.13 8.29 -7.95
CA MET A 152 -13.67 7.56 -6.81
C MET A 152 -14.66 6.48 -7.26
N ALA A 153 -15.57 6.82 -8.18
CA ALA A 153 -16.55 5.88 -8.73
C ALA A 153 -15.87 4.73 -9.47
N GLN A 154 -14.93 5.03 -10.38
CA GLN A 154 -14.20 4.03 -11.16
C GLN A 154 -13.36 3.11 -10.27
N VAL A 155 -12.54 3.66 -9.35
CA VAL A 155 -11.68 2.83 -8.50
C VAL A 155 -12.51 1.98 -7.52
N THR A 156 -13.66 2.48 -7.05
CA THR A 156 -14.57 1.70 -6.21
C THR A 156 -15.13 0.51 -6.98
N ALA A 157 -15.55 0.70 -8.23
CA ALA A 157 -16.04 -0.39 -9.07
C ALA A 157 -14.96 -1.44 -9.35
N LEU A 158 -13.74 -1.00 -9.68
CA LEU A 158 -12.61 -1.89 -9.93
C LEU A 158 -12.23 -2.68 -8.67
N PHE A 159 -12.05 -2.03 -7.52
CA PHE A 159 -11.67 -2.76 -6.31
C PHE A 159 -12.79 -3.67 -5.80
N ARG A 160 -14.07 -3.40 -6.08
CA ARG A 160 -15.15 -4.33 -5.71
C ARG A 160 -15.03 -5.70 -6.38
N SER A 161 -14.39 -5.80 -7.55
CA SER A 161 -14.20 -7.09 -8.25
C SER A 161 -13.20 -8.01 -7.56
N PHE A 162 -12.28 -7.47 -6.75
CA PHE A 162 -11.26 -8.25 -6.06
C PHE A 162 -11.88 -9.13 -4.99
N ASN A 163 -11.32 -10.31 -4.76
CA ASN A 163 -11.67 -11.12 -3.61
C ASN A 163 -11.43 -10.34 -2.31
N SER A 164 -12.36 -10.43 -1.35
CA SER A 164 -12.24 -9.75 -0.05
C SER A 164 -10.95 -10.09 0.74
N LEU A 165 -10.30 -11.21 0.43
CA LEU A 165 -9.06 -11.67 1.06
C LEU A 165 -7.80 -11.32 0.26
N ASN A 166 -7.93 -10.72 -0.92
CA ASN A 166 -6.81 -10.35 -1.76
C ASN A 166 -5.98 -9.25 -1.07
N VAL A 167 -4.67 -9.50 -0.92
CA VAL A 167 -3.77 -8.57 -0.21
C VAL A 167 -3.47 -7.27 -0.96
N PHE A 168 -3.81 -7.23 -2.26
CA PHE A 168 -3.69 -6.04 -3.10
C PHE A 168 -5.00 -5.23 -3.17
N LYS A 169 -6.00 -5.64 -2.40
CA LYS A 169 -7.26 -4.91 -2.24
C LYS A 169 -7.13 -3.87 -1.12
N PRO A 170 -7.31 -2.57 -1.39
CA PRO A 170 -7.37 -1.58 -0.32
C PRO A 170 -8.61 -1.83 0.56
N GLU A 171 -8.52 -1.56 1.86
CA GLU A 171 -9.67 -1.66 2.76
C GLU A 171 -10.56 -0.41 2.70
N ALA A 172 -9.97 0.74 2.41
CA ALA A 172 -10.63 2.04 2.37
C ALA A 172 -10.15 2.92 1.22
N LEU A 173 -11.06 3.76 0.74
CA LEU A 173 -10.81 4.87 -0.16
C LEU A 173 -11.24 6.15 0.54
N ALA A 174 -10.57 7.26 0.25
CA ALA A 174 -10.95 8.56 0.80
C ALA A 174 -10.81 9.65 -0.24
N VAL A 175 -11.76 10.57 -0.25
CA VAL A 175 -11.63 11.86 -0.91
C VAL A 175 -11.28 12.88 0.15
N VAL A 176 -10.19 13.62 -0.06
CA VAL A 176 -9.85 14.78 0.78
C VAL A 176 -9.93 16.02 -0.09
N SER A 177 -10.56 17.06 0.43
CA SER A 177 -10.66 18.35 -0.26
C SER A 177 -10.18 19.49 0.61
N HIS A 178 -9.54 20.46 -0.04
CA HIS A 178 -9.05 21.69 0.55
C HIS A 178 -8.81 22.73 -0.54
N ASN A 179 -9.17 24.01 -0.30
CA ASN A 179 -8.95 25.11 -1.24
C ASN A 179 -9.41 24.83 -2.69
N ASN A 180 -10.65 24.32 -2.84
CA ASN A 180 -11.26 23.90 -4.12
C ASN A 180 -10.53 22.79 -4.89
N LYS A 181 -9.58 22.12 -4.25
CA LYS A 181 -8.90 20.94 -4.79
C LYS A 181 -9.37 19.69 -4.05
N SER A 182 -9.55 18.60 -4.78
CA SER A 182 -9.96 17.30 -4.26
C SER A 182 -9.07 16.21 -4.83
N PHE A 183 -8.61 15.30 -3.98
CA PHE A 183 -7.86 14.12 -4.41
C PHE A 183 -8.36 12.86 -3.74
N VAL A 184 -8.32 11.76 -4.49
CA VAL A 184 -8.65 10.42 -3.99
C VAL A 184 -7.39 9.73 -3.50
N GLY A 185 -7.49 9.00 -2.40
CA GLY A 185 -6.43 8.14 -1.89
C GLY A 185 -6.96 6.77 -1.49
N ALA A 186 -6.03 5.83 -1.34
CA ALA A 186 -6.30 4.45 -0.94
C ALA A 186 -5.46 4.05 0.29
N SER A 187 -6.07 3.25 1.17
CA SER A 187 -5.34 2.59 2.25
C SER A 187 -4.35 1.59 1.66
N ILE A 188 -3.21 1.36 2.31
CA ILE A 188 -2.17 0.46 1.80
C ILE A 188 -2.70 -0.94 1.50
N ALA A 189 -2.46 -1.42 0.28
CA ALA A 189 -2.84 -2.75 -0.19
C ALA A 189 -1.61 -3.57 -0.62
N VAL A 190 -0.91 -4.12 0.38
CA VAL A 190 0.28 -4.96 0.18
C VAL A 190 0.31 -6.08 1.21
N SER A 191 1.03 -7.17 0.92
CA SER A 191 1.19 -8.28 1.86
C SER A 191 1.69 -7.80 3.23
N ASN A 192 1.18 -8.40 4.32
CA ASN A 192 1.53 -8.01 5.69
C ASN A 192 3.04 -8.07 5.99
N PHE A 193 3.80 -8.83 5.18
CA PHE A 193 5.24 -9.01 5.34
C PHE A 193 6.06 -7.99 4.54
N LEU A 194 5.54 -7.48 3.42
CA LEU A 194 6.20 -6.41 2.66
C LEU A 194 5.71 -5.01 3.06
N ARG A 195 4.60 -4.92 3.82
CA ARG A 195 4.05 -3.65 4.31
C ARG A 195 5.05 -2.76 5.04
N PRO A 196 5.90 -3.24 5.97
CA PRO A 196 6.84 -2.36 6.67
C PRO A 196 7.73 -1.56 5.73
N LEU A 197 8.28 -2.25 4.72
CA LEU A 197 9.16 -1.65 3.74
C LEU A 197 8.41 -0.68 2.81
N TYR A 198 7.21 -1.05 2.33
CA TYR A 198 6.39 -0.13 1.55
C TYR A 198 5.98 1.10 2.34
N LEU A 199 5.54 0.91 3.59
CA LEU A 199 5.07 2.00 4.44
C LEU A 199 6.20 2.97 4.77
N HIS A 200 7.42 2.46 5.03
CA HIS A 200 8.61 3.28 5.14
C HIS A 200 8.84 4.12 3.88
N LYS A 201 8.83 3.48 2.70
CA LYS A 201 9.01 4.17 1.41
C LYS A 201 7.95 5.23 1.18
N ARG A 202 6.67 4.91 1.38
CA ARG A 202 5.54 5.85 1.28
C ARG A 202 5.74 7.07 2.18
N ILE A 203 6.18 6.87 3.42
CA ILE A 203 6.44 7.97 4.36
C ILE A 203 7.65 8.80 3.92
N ALA A 204 8.72 8.17 3.44
CA ALA A 204 9.89 8.88 2.90
C ALA A 204 9.53 9.73 1.67
N ASP A 205 8.68 9.19 0.79
CA ASP A 205 8.29 9.77 -0.50
C ASP A 205 7.24 10.88 -0.38
N PHE A 206 6.60 11.06 0.78
CA PHE A 206 5.70 12.20 1.00
C PHE A 206 6.43 13.51 0.77
N LYS A 207 5.89 14.36 -0.12
CA LYS A 207 6.56 15.60 -0.53
C LYS A 207 6.60 16.62 0.59
N LYS A 208 5.71 16.51 1.58
CA LYS A 208 5.49 17.51 2.64
C LYS A 208 6.22 17.12 3.91
N PRO A 209 7.31 17.83 4.31
CA PRO A 209 8.09 17.50 5.49
C PRO A 209 7.26 17.47 6.78
N ARG A 210 6.29 18.37 6.95
CA ARG A 210 5.39 18.40 8.12
C ARG A 210 4.53 17.16 8.25
N LEU A 211 4.09 16.59 7.13
CA LEU A 211 3.33 15.35 7.16
C LEU A 211 4.21 14.18 7.60
N ARG A 212 5.44 14.09 7.06
CA ARG A 212 6.44 13.10 7.49
C ARG A 212 6.73 13.25 8.98
N GLU A 213 6.97 14.47 9.44
CA GLU A 213 7.21 14.80 10.84
C GLU A 213 6.05 14.34 11.74
N ALA A 214 4.81 14.68 11.38
CA ALA A 214 3.62 14.28 12.12
C ALA A 214 3.48 12.75 12.25
N ILE A 215 3.77 12.02 11.17
CA ILE A 215 3.73 10.56 11.15
C ILE A 215 4.85 9.96 12.01
N ILE A 216 6.10 10.38 11.79
CA ILE A 216 7.30 9.78 12.41
C ILE A 216 7.33 10.01 13.92
N PHE A 217 6.87 11.18 14.38
CA PHE A 217 6.77 11.49 15.80
C PHE A 217 5.42 11.14 16.41
N HIS A 218 4.49 10.59 15.62
CA HIS A 218 3.13 10.26 16.05
C HIS A 218 2.46 11.45 16.76
N GLN A 219 2.46 12.60 16.11
CA GLN A 219 1.95 13.86 16.62
C GLN A 219 0.96 14.51 15.64
N PRO A 220 0.15 15.47 16.12
CA PRO A 220 -0.70 16.26 15.24
C PRO A 220 0.10 16.97 14.16
N LEU A 221 -0.46 17.04 12.95
CA LEU A 221 0.07 17.82 11.85
C LEU A 221 0.07 19.29 12.24
N ASN A 222 1.23 19.92 12.14
CA ASN A 222 1.40 21.35 12.39
C ASN A 222 1.48 22.08 11.05
N THR A 223 0.47 22.87 10.73
CA THR A 223 0.40 23.72 9.55
C THR A 223 -0.35 25.00 9.89
N GLU A 224 -0.04 26.10 9.21
CA GLU A 224 -0.75 27.38 9.37
C GLU A 224 -2.14 27.32 8.72
N ASP A 225 -2.28 26.56 7.64
CA ASP A 225 -3.55 26.43 6.91
C ASP A 225 -4.43 25.33 7.50
N THR A 226 -5.23 25.73 8.49
CA THR A 226 -6.07 24.83 9.29
C THR A 226 -7.53 24.84 8.88
N GLN A 227 -7.97 25.70 7.96
CA GLN A 227 -9.39 25.88 7.64
C GLN A 227 -9.78 25.15 6.36
N ASP A 228 -11.08 24.97 6.16
CA ASP A 228 -11.67 24.47 4.91
C ASP A 228 -11.13 23.10 4.45
N TRP A 229 -10.83 22.23 5.41
CA TRP A 229 -10.49 20.84 5.13
C TRP A 229 -11.74 19.98 5.20
N THR A 230 -11.83 18.98 4.32
CA THR A 230 -12.86 17.94 4.39
C THR A 230 -12.28 16.58 4.04
N SER A 231 -12.74 15.54 4.72
CA SER A 231 -12.40 14.16 4.38
C SER A 231 -13.65 13.29 4.40
N GLU A 232 -13.85 12.54 3.33
CA GLU A 232 -14.91 11.54 3.24
C GLU A 232 -14.28 10.20 2.87
N ALA A 233 -14.35 9.24 3.79
CA ALA A 233 -13.82 7.90 3.59
C ALA A 233 -14.95 6.87 3.51
N ILE A 234 -14.78 5.90 2.61
CA ILE A 234 -15.64 4.73 2.49
C ILE A 234 -14.80 3.46 2.54
N ASN A 235 -15.39 2.36 2.98
CA ASN A 235 -14.82 1.06 2.67
C ASN A 235 -15.10 0.70 1.20
N ILE A 236 -14.42 -0.32 0.70
CA ILE A 236 -14.64 -0.87 -0.66
C ILE A 236 -16.09 -1.29 -0.97
N MET A 237 -16.91 -1.56 0.06
CA MET A 237 -18.33 -1.87 -0.13
C MET A 237 -19.15 -0.60 -0.41
N GLY A 238 -18.57 0.58 -0.26
CA GLY A 238 -19.20 1.88 -0.44
C GLY A 238 -19.92 2.38 0.80
N THR A 239 -19.69 1.77 1.96
CA THR A 239 -20.26 2.29 3.20
C THR A 239 -19.30 3.30 3.80
N TYR A 240 -19.86 4.36 4.37
CA TYR A 240 -19.11 5.34 5.15
C TYR A 240 -18.20 4.66 6.18
N LYS A 241 -16.99 5.19 6.29
CA LYS A 241 -15.96 4.73 7.22
C LYS A 241 -15.48 5.92 8.06
N PRO A 242 -15.68 5.92 9.39
CA PRO A 242 -15.14 6.98 10.23
C PRO A 242 -13.60 7.02 10.20
N ALA A 243 -13.06 8.19 10.51
CA ALA A 243 -11.65 8.40 10.74
C ALA A 243 -11.17 7.50 11.89
N CYS A 244 -10.11 6.74 11.61
CA CYS A 244 -9.45 5.94 12.63
C CYS A 244 -8.69 6.82 13.62
N THR A 245 -8.31 6.27 14.78
CA THR A 245 -7.55 7.00 15.81
C THR A 245 -6.30 7.70 15.27
N ASN A 246 -5.57 7.06 14.35
CA ASN A 246 -4.37 7.65 13.74
C ASN A 246 -4.72 8.89 12.91
N CYS A 247 -5.71 8.80 12.02
CA CYS A 247 -6.15 9.95 11.22
C CYS A 247 -6.69 11.07 12.11
N ARG A 248 -7.51 10.72 13.12
CA ARG A 248 -8.04 11.70 14.08
C ARG A 248 -6.94 12.46 14.79
N ARG A 249 -5.96 11.74 15.34
CA ARG A 249 -4.83 12.35 16.05
C ARG A 249 -3.91 13.15 15.13
N THR A 250 -3.58 12.62 13.95
CA THR A 250 -2.69 13.32 13.02
C THR A 250 -3.36 14.56 12.43
N PHE A 251 -4.66 14.54 12.16
CA PHE A 251 -5.37 15.63 11.50
C PHE A 251 -6.30 16.44 12.44
N GLU A 252 -6.14 16.30 13.76
CA GLU A 252 -7.02 16.97 14.75
C GLU A 252 -7.05 18.51 14.63
N ARG A 253 -6.00 19.11 14.07
CA ARG A 253 -5.88 20.56 13.90
C ARG A 253 -6.43 21.07 12.57
N LEU A 254 -6.86 20.18 11.67
CA LEU A 254 -7.46 20.53 10.38
C LEU A 254 -8.97 20.66 10.56
N ASN A 255 -9.47 21.88 10.63
CA ASN A 255 -10.88 22.18 10.85
C ASN A 255 -11.73 21.67 9.68
N GLY A 256 -12.76 20.89 10.03
CA GLY A 256 -13.64 20.22 9.06
C GLY A 256 -13.16 18.85 8.58
N PHE A 257 -11.90 18.46 8.88
CA PHE A 257 -11.35 17.18 8.42
C PHE A 257 -12.05 15.97 9.05
N VAL A 258 -12.30 16.04 10.35
CA VAL A 258 -13.11 15.06 11.08
C VAL A 258 -14.31 15.79 11.67
N PRO A 259 -15.56 15.48 11.26
CA PRO A 259 -16.74 16.10 11.85
C PRO A 259 -16.81 15.84 13.37
N GLU A 260 -17.17 16.85 14.17
CA GLU A 260 -17.34 16.70 15.62
C GLU A 260 -18.38 15.63 15.98
N THR A 261 -19.37 15.44 15.10
CA THR A 261 -20.45 14.45 15.24
C THR A 261 -20.05 13.04 14.83
N GLU A 262 -18.85 12.85 14.25
CA GLU A 262 -18.42 11.56 13.73
C GLU A 262 -18.07 10.59 14.88
N PRO A 263 -18.69 9.39 14.93
CA PRO A 263 -18.42 8.42 15.98
C PRO A 263 -16.96 7.95 15.96
N VAL A 264 -16.33 7.90 17.13
CA VAL A 264 -14.96 7.40 17.27
C VAL A 264 -14.92 5.92 16.91
N ASP A 265 -14.07 5.56 15.94
CA ASP A 265 -13.76 4.17 15.67
C ASP A 265 -12.97 3.59 16.85
N GLY A 266 -13.63 2.77 17.68
CA GLY A 266 -12.98 2.09 18.81
C GLY A 266 -11.96 1.03 18.40
N LYS A 267 -11.76 0.76 17.10
CA LYS A 267 -10.81 -0.24 16.61
C LYS A 267 -9.48 0.42 16.20
N ASN A 268 -8.46 0.29 17.05
CA ASN A 268 -7.06 0.64 16.71
C ASN A 268 -6.44 -0.40 15.77
N ARG A 269 -6.88 -0.44 14.50
CA ARG A 269 -6.41 -1.44 13.51
C ARG A 269 -5.56 -0.88 12.37
N THR A 270 -5.36 0.44 12.30
CA THR A 270 -4.61 1.08 11.22
C THR A 270 -3.17 1.38 11.62
N PHE A 271 -2.29 1.51 10.63
CA PHE A 271 -0.90 1.94 10.82
C PHE A 271 -0.76 3.42 10.49
N LEU A 272 0.13 4.12 11.19
CA LEU A 272 0.47 5.52 10.87
C LEU A 272 0.96 5.61 9.42
N GLY A 273 0.47 6.60 8.67
CA GLY A 273 0.80 6.78 7.25
C GLY A 273 0.16 5.78 6.28
N ALA A 274 -0.57 4.77 6.77
CA ALA A 274 -1.19 3.74 5.92
C ALA A 274 -2.62 4.04 5.46
N CYS A 275 -3.24 5.06 6.04
CA CYS A 275 -4.65 5.36 5.78
C CYS A 275 -4.83 6.08 4.43
N ALA A 276 -6.04 6.00 3.88
CA ALA A 276 -6.35 6.50 2.55
C ALA A 276 -6.17 8.01 2.41
N GLU A 277 -6.33 8.73 3.52
CA GLU A 277 -6.35 10.17 3.61
C GLU A 277 -4.94 10.80 3.50
N PHE A 278 -3.87 10.06 3.83
CA PHE A 278 -2.51 10.62 3.90
C PHE A 278 -1.97 11.08 2.53
N CYS A 279 -2.17 10.32 1.45
CA CYS A 279 -1.66 10.72 0.12
C CYS A 279 -2.38 11.96 -0.43
N PRO A 280 -3.71 12.07 -0.34
CA PRO A 280 -4.42 13.32 -0.67
C PRO A 280 -3.95 14.51 0.15
N VAL A 281 -3.75 14.35 1.47
CA VAL A 281 -3.23 15.45 2.32
C VAL A 281 -1.84 15.88 1.86
N ASP A 282 -0.94 14.94 1.56
CA ASP A 282 0.40 15.26 1.02
C ASP A 282 0.31 16.09 -0.27
N LYS A 283 -0.67 15.80 -1.15
CA LYS A 283 -0.90 16.60 -2.38
C LYS A 283 -1.49 17.99 -2.10
N LEU A 284 -2.33 18.12 -1.08
CA LEU A 284 -3.09 19.35 -0.80
C LEU A 284 -2.35 20.36 0.06
N LEU A 285 -1.45 19.91 0.94
CA LEU A 285 -0.67 20.83 1.77
C LEU A 285 0.16 21.79 0.91
N HIS A 286 0.32 23.02 1.37
CA HIS A 286 1.17 24.00 0.72
C HIS A 286 2.65 23.56 0.72
N ASP A 287 3.40 23.95 -0.32
CA ASP A 287 4.85 23.78 -0.31
C ASP A 287 5.45 24.76 0.69
N GLU A 288 6.27 24.25 1.61
CA GLU A 288 7.04 25.10 2.50
C GLU A 288 8.36 25.49 1.81
N THR A 289 8.52 26.77 1.48
CA THR A 289 9.80 27.30 1.02
C THR A 289 10.86 27.10 2.11
N ASN A 290 11.85 26.22 1.86
CA ASN A 290 12.99 25.88 2.71
C ASN A 290 12.77 24.84 3.83
N ALA A 291 11.67 24.10 3.83
CA ALA A 291 11.53 22.97 4.76
C ALA A 291 12.35 21.78 4.28
N SER A 292 13.43 21.48 5.00
CA SER A 292 14.12 20.19 4.89
C SER A 292 13.78 19.31 6.08
N ASP A 293 13.88 18.00 5.88
CA ASP A 293 13.79 17.08 7.00
C ASP A 293 14.93 17.41 7.98
N GLY A 294 14.56 17.69 9.24
CA GLY A 294 15.54 17.84 10.30
C GLY A 294 16.37 16.56 10.45
N GLN A 295 17.59 16.69 10.98
CA GLN A 295 18.53 15.58 11.15
C GLN A 295 17.90 14.37 11.87
N GLU A 296 17.01 14.60 12.83
CA GLU A 296 16.33 13.52 13.56
C GLU A 296 15.36 12.73 12.68
N ILE A 297 14.62 13.38 11.77
CA ILE A 297 13.73 12.70 10.81
C ILE A 297 14.57 11.78 9.91
N GLY A 298 15.65 12.31 9.33
CA GLY A 298 16.56 11.52 8.50
C GLY A 298 17.19 10.34 9.25
N ASN A 299 17.54 10.52 10.53
CA ASN A 299 18.05 9.43 11.36
C ASN A 299 17.02 8.33 11.61
N ARG A 300 15.76 8.68 11.85
CA ARG A 300 14.68 7.70 12.07
C ARG A 300 14.33 6.96 10.80
N LEU A 301 14.20 7.67 9.67
CA LEU A 301 14.01 7.05 8.35
C LEU A 301 15.07 6.00 8.07
N ARG A 302 16.34 6.34 8.25
CA ARG A 302 17.47 5.41 8.04
C ARG A 302 17.43 4.19 8.97
N ARG A 303 17.25 4.40 10.28
CA ARG A 303 17.15 3.29 11.25
C ARG A 303 15.95 2.37 10.96
N ASN A 304 14.82 2.94 10.54
CA ASN A 304 13.64 2.19 10.18
C ASN A 304 13.87 1.36 8.90
N LEU A 305 14.52 1.95 7.88
CA LEU A 305 14.89 1.25 6.65
C LEU A 305 15.79 0.05 6.94
N GLU A 306 16.84 0.22 7.75
CA GLU A 306 17.76 -0.87 8.12
C GLU A 306 17.02 -2.06 8.77
N ARG A 307 16.05 -1.76 9.65
CA ARG A 307 15.19 -2.79 10.27
C ARG A 307 14.30 -3.47 9.25
N CYS A 308 13.68 -2.72 8.35
CA CYS A 308 12.83 -3.26 7.28
C CYS A 308 13.62 -4.16 6.33
N LEU A 309 14.81 -3.75 5.92
CA LEU A 309 15.70 -4.55 5.05
C LEU A 309 16.20 -5.82 5.76
N THR A 310 16.58 -5.70 7.03
CA THR A 310 16.97 -6.88 7.83
C THR A 310 15.83 -7.90 7.90
N TYR A 311 14.60 -7.43 8.10
CA TYR A 311 13.41 -8.29 8.12
C TYR A 311 13.13 -8.91 6.74
N PHE A 312 13.15 -8.11 5.68
CA PHE A 312 12.95 -8.54 4.29
C PHE A 312 13.88 -9.72 3.93
N THR A 313 15.18 -9.56 4.17
CA THR A 313 16.18 -10.59 3.87
C THR A 313 16.01 -11.86 4.70
N LYS A 314 15.56 -11.74 5.96
CA LYS A 314 15.39 -12.89 6.87
C LYS A 314 14.01 -13.53 6.81
N PHE A 315 13.06 -12.99 6.04
CA PHE A 315 11.66 -13.39 6.10
C PHE A 315 11.45 -14.88 5.88
N ASN A 316 12.03 -15.47 4.84
CA ASN A 316 11.82 -16.89 4.53
C ASN A 316 12.29 -17.81 5.66
N ALA A 317 13.43 -17.49 6.29
CA ALA A 317 13.94 -18.24 7.42
C ALA A 317 13.04 -18.07 8.66
N ILE A 318 12.58 -16.84 8.93
CA ILE A 318 11.66 -16.55 10.04
C ILE A 318 10.34 -17.30 9.85
N SER A 319 9.76 -17.23 8.65
CA SER A 319 8.50 -17.88 8.32
C SER A 319 8.59 -19.39 8.52
N LYS A 320 9.65 -20.02 8.00
CA LYS A 320 9.88 -21.46 8.18
C LYS A 320 10.01 -21.84 9.65
N GLN A 321 10.80 -21.11 10.43
CA GLN A 321 10.94 -21.36 11.87
C GLN A 321 9.60 -21.25 12.62
N CYS A 322 8.76 -20.27 12.27
CA CYS A 322 7.42 -20.14 12.85
C CYS A 322 6.55 -21.37 12.53
N GLN A 323 6.56 -21.82 11.27
CA GLN A 323 5.78 -22.98 10.83
C GLN A 323 6.26 -24.27 11.50
N ASP A 324 7.57 -24.52 11.53
CA ASP A 324 8.18 -25.70 12.16
C ASP A 324 7.95 -25.74 13.68
N ALA A 325 7.83 -24.58 14.33
CA ALA A 325 7.49 -24.47 15.75
C ALA A 325 6.01 -24.77 15.99
N GLU A 326 5.11 -24.16 15.21
CA GLU A 326 3.66 -24.41 15.29
C GLU A 326 3.32 -25.88 15.03
N ASP A 327 3.95 -26.51 14.04
CA ASP A 327 3.67 -27.90 13.67
C ASP A 327 4.16 -28.89 14.73
N SER A 328 5.18 -28.53 15.51
CA SER A 328 5.67 -29.36 16.62
C SER A 328 4.69 -29.43 17.80
N LYS A 329 3.80 -28.44 17.94
CA LYS A 329 2.94 -28.22 19.13
C LYS A 329 3.70 -28.17 20.46
N ASP A 330 5.01 -28.00 20.42
CA ASP A 330 5.86 -27.90 21.60
C ASP A 330 5.94 -26.43 22.06
N ILE A 331 5.34 -26.16 23.21
CA ILE A 331 5.29 -24.83 23.82
C ILE A 331 6.69 -24.29 24.10
N GLN A 332 7.66 -25.15 24.47
CA GLN A 332 9.02 -24.72 24.75
C GLN A 332 9.73 -24.27 23.47
N LYS A 333 9.59 -25.06 22.38
CA LYS A 333 10.10 -24.68 21.06
C LYS A 333 9.48 -23.40 20.53
N ILE A 334 8.16 -23.21 20.70
CA ILE A 334 7.44 -21.97 20.34
C ILE A 334 8.07 -20.77 21.08
N ARG A 335 8.38 -20.88 22.37
CA ARG A 335 9.04 -19.79 23.11
C ARG A 335 10.45 -19.48 22.64
N GLU A 336 11.23 -20.51 22.37
CA GLU A 336 12.59 -20.36 21.88
C GLU A 336 12.60 -19.62 20.54
N VAL A 337 11.76 -20.05 19.60
CA VAL A 337 11.62 -19.37 18.30
C VAL A 337 11.10 -17.96 18.47
N TYR A 338 10.08 -17.73 19.32
CA TYR A 338 9.57 -16.39 19.59
C TYR A 338 10.69 -15.45 20.05
N THR A 339 11.49 -15.88 21.02
CA THR A 339 12.60 -15.09 21.58
C THR A 339 13.65 -14.74 20.53
N GLN A 340 13.93 -15.67 19.62
CA GLN A 340 14.91 -15.48 18.54
C GLN A 340 14.40 -14.51 17.47
N ILE A 341 13.13 -14.65 17.03
CA ILE A 341 12.63 -13.87 15.89
C ILE A 341 12.07 -12.51 16.29
N HIS A 342 11.53 -12.36 17.50
CA HIS A 342 10.77 -11.18 17.90
C HIS A 342 11.57 -9.87 17.74
N PRO A 343 12.87 -9.80 18.12
CA PRO A 343 13.67 -8.57 17.92
C PRO A 343 13.79 -8.13 16.46
N THR A 344 13.74 -9.08 15.51
CA THR A 344 13.82 -8.79 14.07
C THR A 344 12.45 -8.53 13.47
N ALA A 345 11.42 -9.26 13.92
CA ALA A 345 10.10 -9.22 13.32
C ALA A 345 9.19 -8.13 13.94
N HIS A 346 9.44 -7.68 15.17
CA HIS A 346 8.64 -6.63 15.83
C HIS A 346 9.07 -5.23 15.39
N ILE A 347 8.70 -4.88 14.15
CA ILE A 347 9.02 -3.60 13.50
C ILE A 347 7.76 -2.78 13.20
N PHE A 348 7.96 -1.51 12.88
CA PHE A 348 6.87 -0.60 12.48
C PHE A 348 6.10 -1.14 11.27
N GLY A 349 4.78 -0.92 11.22
CA GLY A 349 3.94 -1.32 10.09
C GLY A 349 3.61 -2.82 10.03
N ARG A 350 3.93 -3.60 11.07
CA ARG A 350 3.85 -5.06 11.07
C ARG A 350 2.88 -5.61 12.15
N ILE A 351 2.14 -6.67 11.80
CA ILE A 351 1.22 -7.45 12.66
C ILE A 351 1.91 -8.74 13.14
N PRO A 352 1.74 -9.22 14.40
CA PRO A 352 0.57 -9.03 15.26
C PRO A 352 0.65 -7.97 16.35
N ASP A 353 1.82 -7.74 16.93
CA ASP A 353 2.02 -6.61 17.82
C ASP A 353 2.45 -5.41 16.99
N CYS A 354 1.50 -4.54 16.65
CA CYS A 354 1.77 -3.30 15.93
C CYS A 354 2.74 -2.44 16.76
N ASN A 355 3.99 -2.35 16.32
CA ASN A 355 4.95 -1.41 16.88
C ASN A 355 4.60 -0.01 16.33
N ASP A 356 4.18 0.89 17.22
CA ASP A 356 3.86 2.27 16.90
C ASP A 356 5.11 3.17 16.82
N ARG A 357 6.29 2.64 17.16
CA ARG A 357 7.56 3.36 17.10
C ARG A 357 8.16 3.24 15.71
N PHE A 358 8.12 4.36 14.98
CA PHE A 358 8.82 4.56 13.72
C PHE A 358 10.33 4.51 13.91
#